data_AF-A0A9D5B2K2-F1
#
_entry.id   AF-A0A9D5B2K2-F1
#
_cell.length_a   1.000
_cell.length_b   1.000
_cell.length_c   1.000
_cell.angle_alpha   90.00
_cell.angle_beta   90.00
_cell.angle_gamma   90.00
#
_symmetry.space_group_name_H-M   'P 1'
#
loop_
_entity.id
_entity.type
_entity.pdbx_description
1 polymer ?
#
loop_
_entity_poly.entity_id
_entity_poly.type
_entity_poly.pdbx_seq_one_letter_code
_entity_poly.pdbx_strand_id
1 'polypeptide(L)'
;PETQQDQLRQLKRFNVGEDCPVFDGLYSFCQTYAGGSVGGALKLNQGVSDIAINWAGGLHHAKKCEASGFCYVNDIMLAILELRKIHERVLYVDIDIHHGNGVEEAFYATDRVMTVSFHKFGDYFPGTGDVRDIGYGTGKYYSLNVPLDDGIDDDTYHSLFTPIMGKVRLFQSFNQRPRRVCQIYEIL
;
A
#
# COMPACT_ATOMS: atom_id res chain seq x y z
N PRO A 1 -31.60 -2.16 23.17
CA PRO A 1 -31.90 -3.25 22.20
C PRO A 1 -31.60 -2.84 20.76
N GLU A 2 -32.17 -1.72 20.28
CA GLU A 2 -31.86 -1.16 18.94
C GLU A 2 -30.37 -0.82 18.80
N THR A 3 -29.77 -0.24 19.85
CA THR A 3 -28.35 0.15 19.89
C THR A 3 -27.36 -1.01 19.73
N GLN A 4 -27.66 -2.20 20.26
CA GLN A 4 -26.75 -3.35 20.20
C GLN A 4 -26.81 -4.06 18.84
N GLN A 5 -28.01 -4.15 18.25
CA GLN A 5 -28.17 -4.69 16.90
C GLN A 5 -27.53 -3.77 15.86
N ASP A 6 -27.63 -2.46 16.05
CA ASP A 6 -26.98 -1.49 15.17
C ASP A 6 -25.45 -1.55 15.28
N GLN A 7 -24.90 -1.74 16.48
CA GLN A 7 -23.46 -1.99 16.66
C GLN A 7 -23.00 -3.25 15.92
N LEU A 8 -23.70 -4.37 16.07
CA LEU A 8 -23.36 -5.62 15.36
C LEU A 8 -23.44 -5.46 13.84
N ARG A 9 -24.43 -4.70 13.34
CA ARG A 9 -24.54 -4.38 11.91
C ARG A 9 -23.37 -3.52 11.43
N GLN A 10 -22.92 -2.54 12.23
CA GLN A 10 -21.77 -1.71 11.87
C GLN A 10 -20.47 -2.51 11.86
N LEU A 11 -20.21 -3.33 12.88
CA LEU A 11 -19.03 -4.20 12.93
C LEU A 11 -18.96 -5.09 11.71
N LYS A 12 -20.07 -5.75 11.34
CA LYS A 12 -20.15 -6.55 10.12
C LYS A 12 -19.95 -5.72 8.85
N ARG A 13 -20.54 -4.52 8.77
CA ARG A 13 -20.44 -3.63 7.61
C ARG A 13 -19.01 -3.14 7.37
N PHE A 14 -18.25 -2.89 8.43
CA PHE A 14 -16.89 -2.37 8.36
C PHE A 14 -15.82 -3.47 8.49
N ASN A 15 -16.24 -4.74 8.41
CA ASN A 15 -15.38 -5.91 8.55
C ASN A 15 -14.49 -5.89 9.81
N VAL A 16 -15.07 -5.45 10.93
CA VAL A 16 -14.44 -5.46 12.25
C VAL A 16 -14.98 -6.67 13.02
N GLY A 17 -14.12 -7.62 13.33
CA GLY A 17 -14.49 -8.95 13.80
C GLY A 17 -13.29 -9.83 14.08
N GLU A 18 -13.22 -11.00 13.44
CA GLU A 18 -12.21 -12.03 13.70
C GLU A 18 -10.79 -11.57 13.34
N ASP A 19 -10.56 -11.22 12.06
CA ASP A 19 -9.25 -10.74 11.59
C ASP A 19 -8.95 -9.29 12.02
N CYS A 20 -9.97 -8.53 12.39
CA CYS A 20 -9.85 -7.12 12.77
C CYS A 20 -10.61 -6.88 14.08
N PRO A 21 -10.10 -7.35 15.22
CA PRO A 21 -10.82 -7.29 16.49
C PRO A 21 -10.94 -5.87 17.05
N VAL A 22 -12.00 -5.65 17.82
CA VAL A 22 -12.09 -4.47 18.68
C VAL A 22 -11.19 -4.69 19.90
N PHE A 23 -10.31 -3.73 20.18
CA PHE A 23 -9.48 -3.74 21.37
C PHE A 23 -9.34 -2.33 21.98
N ASP A 24 -9.04 -2.28 23.28
CA ASP A 24 -8.85 -1.03 24.00
C ASP A 24 -7.68 -0.23 23.39
N GLY A 25 -7.96 1.02 23.01
CA GLY A 25 -6.96 1.88 22.38
C GLY A 25 -6.83 1.72 20.85
N LEU A 26 -7.68 0.93 20.19
CA LEU A 26 -7.68 0.74 18.73
C LEU A 26 -7.57 2.07 17.95
N TYR A 27 -8.35 3.08 18.32
CA TYR A 27 -8.30 4.36 17.62
C TYR A 27 -6.96 5.09 17.83
N SER A 28 -6.43 5.10 19.05
CA SER A 28 -5.13 5.72 19.35
C SER A 28 -3.97 4.99 18.67
N PHE A 29 -4.06 3.66 18.54
CA PHE A 29 -3.16 2.86 17.73
C PHE A 29 -3.18 3.34 16.27
N CYS A 30 -4.38 3.48 15.69
CA CYS A 30 -4.57 4.01 14.34
C CYS A 30 -3.99 5.42 14.14
N GLN A 31 -4.24 6.32 15.08
CA GLN A 31 -3.71 7.68 15.03
C GLN A 31 -2.19 7.70 15.07
N THR A 32 -1.57 6.81 15.84
CA THR A 32 -0.11 6.78 16.02
C THR A 32 0.60 6.38 14.73
N TYR A 33 0.23 5.25 14.13
CA TYR A 33 0.91 4.82 12.90
C TYR A 33 0.57 5.73 11.71
N ALA A 34 -0.68 6.16 11.57
CA ALA A 34 -1.08 7.03 10.47
C ALA A 34 -0.43 8.42 10.57
N GLY A 35 -0.34 8.96 11.79
CA GLY A 35 0.35 10.21 12.05
C GLY A 35 1.85 10.14 11.72
N GLY A 36 2.50 9.01 11.99
CA GLY A 36 3.89 8.75 11.61
C GLY A 36 4.10 8.83 10.10
N SER A 37 3.28 8.13 9.32
CA SER A 37 3.42 8.06 7.86
C SER A 37 3.09 9.40 7.18
N VAL A 38 2.01 10.08 7.59
CA VAL A 38 1.68 11.42 7.10
C VAL A 38 2.75 12.45 7.50
N GLY A 39 3.26 12.37 8.73
CA GLY A 39 4.35 13.23 9.20
C GLY A 39 5.65 13.01 8.43
N GLY A 40 5.97 11.77 8.08
CA GLY A 40 7.10 11.41 7.21
C GLY A 40 6.94 11.99 5.80
N ALA A 41 5.77 11.81 5.18
CA ALA A 41 5.45 12.38 3.87
C ALA A 41 5.54 13.91 3.85
N LEU A 42 5.06 14.58 4.91
CA LEU A 42 5.17 16.02 5.06
C LEU A 42 6.64 16.47 5.11
N LYS A 43 7.50 15.77 5.86
CA LYS A 43 8.94 16.07 5.94
C LYS A 43 9.64 15.91 4.58
N LEU A 44 9.28 14.86 3.83
CA LEU A 44 9.78 14.65 2.46
C LEU A 44 9.35 15.80 1.53
N ASN A 45 8.06 16.16 1.55
CA ASN A 45 7.52 17.27 0.76
C ASN A 45 8.20 18.63 1.08
N GLN A 46 8.53 18.86 2.35
CA GLN A 46 9.22 20.07 2.80
C GLN A 46 10.72 20.08 2.46
N GLY A 47 11.27 18.95 1.99
CA GLY A 47 12.70 18.82 1.72
C GLY A 47 13.58 18.87 2.97
N VAL A 48 13.01 18.60 4.16
CA VAL A 48 13.76 18.56 5.43
C VAL A 48 14.36 17.18 5.69
N SER A 49 14.03 16.19 4.87
CA SER A 49 14.57 14.84 4.93
C SER A 49 14.58 14.23 3.54
N ASP A 50 15.62 13.45 3.22
CA ASP A 50 15.67 12.63 2.01
C ASP A 50 14.97 11.27 2.21
N ILE A 51 14.98 10.77 3.45
CA ILE A 51 14.38 9.50 3.88
C ILE A 51 13.62 9.72 5.19
N ALA A 52 12.42 9.16 5.29
CA ALA A 52 11.63 9.10 6.52
C ALA A 52 11.25 7.64 6.79
N ILE A 53 11.32 7.22 8.05
CA ILE A 53 11.07 5.83 8.47
C ILE A 53 9.98 5.83 9.54
N ASN A 54 8.97 5.00 9.34
CA ASN A 54 7.91 4.73 10.30
C ASN A 54 7.58 3.24 10.34
N TRP A 55 8.25 2.50 11.23
CA TRP A 55 8.03 1.06 11.40
C TRP A 55 6.67 0.68 11.98
N ALA A 56 5.93 1.64 12.53
CA ALA A 56 4.59 1.37 13.04
C ALA A 56 3.52 1.34 11.93
N GLY A 57 3.84 1.92 10.75
CA GLY A 57 2.94 2.01 9.60
C GLY A 57 3.08 0.84 8.64
N GLY A 58 2.61 1.04 7.41
CA GLY A 58 2.61 0.01 6.38
C GLY A 58 1.31 -0.80 6.33
N LEU A 59 0.21 -0.37 6.94
CA LEU A 59 -0.99 -1.20 7.03
C LEU A 59 -1.77 -1.20 5.69
N HIS A 60 -1.31 -2.01 4.74
CA HIS A 60 -1.67 -1.95 3.32
C HIS A 60 -3.01 -2.58 2.94
N HIS A 61 -3.62 -3.39 3.80
CA HIS A 61 -4.86 -4.10 3.49
C HIS A 61 -6.12 -3.26 3.72
N ALA A 62 -6.03 -2.21 4.54
CA ALA A 62 -7.17 -1.38 4.89
C ALA A 62 -7.79 -0.76 3.64
N LYS A 63 -9.11 -0.85 3.53
CA LYS A 63 -9.90 -0.37 2.39
C LYS A 63 -10.55 0.98 2.71
N LYS A 64 -11.16 1.61 1.70
CA LYS A 64 -11.84 2.91 1.88
C LYS A 64 -12.95 2.88 2.92
N CYS A 65 -13.67 1.76 3.01
CA CYS A 65 -14.90 1.64 3.80
C CYS A 65 -14.93 0.37 4.68
N GLU A 66 -13.81 -0.32 4.90
CA GLU A 66 -13.75 -1.52 5.75
C GLU A 66 -12.30 -1.82 6.18
N ALA A 67 -12.17 -2.49 7.33
CA ALA A 67 -10.91 -3.07 7.79
C ALA A 67 -10.64 -4.40 7.08
N SER A 68 -9.38 -4.81 6.98
CA SER A 68 -9.00 -6.09 6.36
C SER A 68 -7.60 -6.48 6.79
N GLY A 69 -7.32 -7.76 7.02
CA GLY A 69 -5.98 -8.28 7.30
C GLY A 69 -5.23 -7.49 8.39
N PHE A 70 -5.83 -7.34 9.57
CA PHE A 70 -5.30 -6.54 10.70
C PHE A 70 -5.18 -5.02 10.47
N CYS A 71 -5.59 -4.51 9.30
CA CYS A 71 -5.45 -3.11 8.91
C CYS A 71 -6.79 -2.36 9.00
N TYR A 72 -6.81 -1.25 9.74
CA TYR A 72 -8.02 -0.44 9.97
C TYR A 72 -8.01 0.91 9.25
N VAL A 73 -6.84 1.55 9.15
CA VAL A 73 -6.61 2.80 8.41
C VAL A 73 -5.43 2.57 7.49
N ASN A 74 -5.58 2.89 6.21
CA ASN A 74 -4.50 2.75 5.24
C ASN A 74 -3.59 4.00 5.32
N ASP A 75 -2.56 3.95 6.17
CA ASP A 75 -1.65 5.07 6.37
C ASP A 75 -0.78 5.37 5.16
N ILE A 76 -0.50 4.36 4.33
CA ILE A 76 0.25 4.49 3.09
C ILE A 76 -0.55 5.32 2.08
N MET A 77 -1.84 5.03 1.92
CA MET A 77 -2.73 5.83 1.07
C MET A 77 -2.71 7.30 1.52
N LEU A 78 -2.78 7.57 2.82
CA LEU A 78 -2.73 8.93 3.37
C LEU A 78 -1.38 9.60 3.10
N ALA A 79 -0.27 8.87 3.27
CA ALA A 79 1.08 9.36 2.99
C ALA A 79 1.28 9.65 1.49
N ILE A 80 0.81 8.77 0.61
CA ILE A 80 0.83 8.99 -0.84
C ILE A 80 0.03 10.25 -1.18
N LEU A 81 -1.19 10.41 -0.66
CA LEU A 81 -2.00 11.61 -0.90
C LEU A 81 -1.30 12.90 -0.44
N GLU A 82 -0.52 12.84 0.66
CA GLU A 82 0.33 13.95 1.08
C GLU A 82 1.45 14.22 0.05
N LEU A 83 2.22 13.20 -0.34
CA LEU A 83 3.29 13.33 -1.34
C LEU A 83 2.79 13.85 -2.70
N ARG A 84 1.58 13.42 -3.11
CA ARG A 84 0.91 13.82 -4.35
C ARG A 84 0.66 15.33 -4.46
N LYS A 85 0.72 16.08 -3.36
CA LYS A 85 0.62 17.55 -3.35
C LYS A 85 1.81 18.24 -4.03
N ILE A 86 3.00 17.64 -3.96
CA ILE A 86 4.24 18.19 -4.52
C ILE A 86 4.75 17.35 -5.68
N HIS A 87 4.67 16.03 -5.57
CA HIS A 87 5.23 15.08 -6.53
C HIS A 87 4.24 14.76 -7.66
N GLU A 88 4.68 14.88 -8.92
CA GLU A 88 3.83 14.58 -10.08
C GLU A 88 3.56 13.08 -10.25
N ARG A 89 4.47 12.23 -9.78
CA ARG A 89 4.37 10.77 -9.74
C ARG A 89 4.93 10.25 -8.41
N VAL A 90 4.29 9.23 -7.85
CA VAL A 90 4.75 8.50 -6.66
C VAL A 90 4.87 7.03 -7.03
N LEU A 91 5.97 6.39 -6.65
CA LEU A 91 6.16 4.96 -6.78
C LEU A 91 6.00 4.32 -5.40
N TYR A 92 5.12 3.35 -5.29
CA TYR A 92 4.95 2.51 -4.12
C TYR A 92 5.50 1.11 -4.42
N VAL A 93 6.38 0.63 -3.55
CA VAL A 93 7.02 -0.69 -3.66
C VAL A 93 6.70 -1.47 -2.39
N ASP A 94 6.12 -2.65 -2.57
CA ASP A 94 5.65 -3.53 -1.52
C ASP A 94 6.40 -4.87 -1.60
N ILE A 95 7.02 -5.25 -0.49
CA ILE A 95 7.73 -6.52 -0.32
C ILE A 95 7.16 -7.36 0.83
N ASP A 96 5.98 -7.02 1.36
CA ASP A 96 5.23 -7.92 2.25
C ASP A 96 4.84 -9.19 1.46
N ILE A 97 4.77 -10.32 2.16
CA ILE A 97 4.38 -11.60 1.55
C ILE A 97 2.95 -11.58 0.99
N HIS A 98 2.07 -10.73 1.52
CA HIS A 98 0.71 -10.53 1.06
C HIS A 98 0.66 -9.42 0.01
N HIS A 99 -0.25 -9.57 -0.95
CA HIS A 99 -0.48 -8.51 -1.92
C HIS A 99 -1.01 -7.23 -1.24
N GLY A 100 -0.36 -6.08 -1.53
CA GLY A 100 -0.74 -4.72 -1.12
C GLY A 100 -2.05 -4.19 -1.72
N ASN A 101 -3.10 -4.98 -1.60
CA ASN A 101 -4.38 -4.82 -2.26
C ASN A 101 -5.14 -3.54 -1.89
N GLY A 102 -4.98 -2.99 -0.69
CA GLY A 102 -5.65 -1.74 -0.29
C GLY A 102 -5.02 -0.52 -0.96
N VAL A 103 -3.69 -0.50 -1.06
CA VAL A 103 -2.96 0.57 -1.76
C VAL A 103 -3.19 0.47 -3.27
N GLU A 104 -3.11 -0.73 -3.84
CA GLU A 104 -3.40 -0.96 -5.26
C GLU A 104 -4.82 -0.49 -5.62
N GLU A 105 -5.84 -0.91 -4.86
CA GLU A 105 -7.23 -0.52 -5.12
C GLU A 105 -7.44 0.99 -5.06
N ALA A 106 -6.82 1.67 -4.09
CA ALA A 106 -6.94 3.12 -3.92
C ALA A 106 -6.42 3.92 -5.13
N PHE A 107 -5.47 3.36 -5.88
CA PHE A 107 -4.82 4.03 -7.01
C PHE A 107 -5.00 3.30 -8.37
N TYR A 108 -5.83 2.26 -8.42
CA TYR A 108 -6.00 1.38 -9.58
C TYR A 108 -6.35 2.10 -10.89
N ALA A 109 -6.98 3.26 -10.80
CA ALA A 109 -7.45 4.05 -11.93
C ALA A 109 -6.58 5.27 -12.28
N THR A 110 -5.38 5.44 -11.69
CA THR A 110 -4.52 6.62 -11.95
C THR A 110 -3.10 6.24 -12.41
N ASP A 111 -2.55 7.02 -13.34
CA ASP A 111 -1.14 6.97 -13.76
C ASP A 111 -0.20 7.77 -12.84
N ARG A 112 -0.77 8.45 -11.85
CA ARG A 112 -0.04 9.33 -10.95
C ARG A 112 0.62 8.56 -9.80
N VAL A 113 0.22 7.32 -9.57
CA VAL A 113 0.82 6.42 -8.58
C VAL A 113 1.05 5.09 -9.28
N MET A 114 2.27 4.56 -9.20
CA MET A 114 2.56 3.20 -9.62
C MET A 114 2.68 2.31 -8.40
N THR A 115 1.93 1.21 -8.35
CA THR A 115 2.06 0.19 -7.31
C THR A 115 2.84 -1.00 -7.86
N VAL A 116 3.82 -1.46 -7.10
CA VAL A 116 4.62 -2.63 -7.42
C VAL A 116 4.63 -3.55 -6.21
N SER A 117 4.09 -4.76 -6.35
CA SER A 117 4.01 -5.73 -5.25
C SER A 117 4.58 -7.08 -5.66
N PHE A 118 5.40 -7.65 -4.77
CA PHE A 118 5.95 -9.00 -4.86
C PHE A 118 5.36 -9.81 -3.72
N HIS A 119 4.59 -10.85 -4.01
CA HIS A 119 3.79 -11.51 -2.98
C HIS A 119 3.51 -12.97 -3.33
N LYS A 120 3.20 -13.77 -2.32
CA LYS A 120 2.68 -15.11 -2.50
C LYS A 120 1.29 -15.04 -3.14
N PHE A 121 1.04 -15.88 -4.14
CA PHE A 121 -0.24 -15.92 -4.86
C PHE A 121 -0.78 -17.35 -5.00
N GLY A 122 -2.10 -17.48 -5.21
CA GLY A 122 -2.82 -18.76 -5.25
C GLY A 122 -3.80 -18.90 -4.07
N ASP A 123 -3.72 -20.00 -3.32
CA ASP A 123 -4.52 -20.20 -2.11
C ASP A 123 -3.90 -19.46 -0.91
N TYR A 124 -3.88 -18.13 -1.01
CA TYR A 124 -3.26 -17.26 0.00
C TYR A 124 -4.01 -15.92 0.11
N PHE A 125 -4.04 -15.35 1.31
CA PHE A 125 -4.63 -14.03 1.53
C PHE A 125 -3.82 -12.95 0.79
N PRO A 126 -4.44 -11.94 0.14
CA PRO A 126 -5.89 -11.63 0.08
C PRO A 126 -6.62 -12.22 -1.14
N GLY A 127 -5.97 -13.07 -1.94
CA GLY A 127 -6.55 -13.68 -3.15
C GLY A 127 -6.63 -12.76 -4.37
N THR A 128 -5.95 -11.61 -4.36
CA THR A 128 -5.78 -10.69 -5.50
C THR A 128 -4.30 -10.49 -5.82
N GLY A 129 -3.96 -9.80 -6.92
CA GLY A 129 -2.57 -9.58 -7.33
C GLY A 129 -2.12 -10.56 -8.42
N ASP A 130 -3.04 -11.02 -9.26
CA ASP A 130 -2.68 -11.85 -10.41
C ASP A 130 -1.78 -11.04 -11.36
N VAL A 131 -0.92 -11.71 -12.14
CA VAL A 131 -0.10 -11.06 -13.17
C VAL A 131 -0.92 -10.25 -14.19
N ARG A 132 -2.23 -10.52 -14.30
CA ARG A 132 -3.19 -9.81 -15.16
C ARG A 132 -3.83 -8.59 -14.49
N ASP A 133 -3.66 -8.42 -13.18
CA ASP A 133 -4.11 -7.25 -12.43
C ASP A 133 -3.16 -6.09 -12.72
N ILE A 134 -3.46 -5.34 -13.79
CA ILE A 134 -2.57 -4.32 -14.36
C ILE A 134 -3.12 -2.91 -14.26
N GLY A 135 -4.12 -2.67 -13.42
CA GLY A 135 -4.81 -1.38 -13.32
C GLY A 135 -5.90 -1.18 -14.37
N TYR A 136 -6.62 -0.07 -14.25
CA TYR A 136 -7.79 0.24 -15.07
C TYR A 136 -7.77 1.68 -15.61
N GLY A 137 -8.38 1.90 -16.78
CA GLY A 137 -8.49 3.25 -17.37
C GLY A 137 -7.13 3.91 -17.54
N THR A 138 -6.97 5.11 -16.96
CA THR A 138 -5.69 5.83 -16.96
C THR A 138 -4.61 5.14 -16.11
N GLY A 139 -4.97 4.33 -15.12
CA GLY A 139 -4.03 3.54 -14.32
C GLY A 139 -3.61 2.21 -14.95
N LYS A 140 -4.08 1.88 -16.16
CA LYS A 140 -3.64 0.66 -16.85
C LYS A 140 -2.12 0.72 -17.09
N TYR A 141 -1.43 -0.36 -16.72
CA TYR A 141 0.02 -0.53 -16.65
C TYR A 141 0.74 0.23 -15.52
N TYR A 142 -0.01 0.78 -14.56
CA TYR A 142 0.53 1.39 -13.33
C TYR A 142 0.31 0.54 -12.08
N SER A 143 -0.28 -0.64 -12.21
CA SER A 143 -0.23 -1.70 -11.20
C SER A 143 0.64 -2.84 -11.75
N LEU A 144 1.71 -3.19 -11.03
CA LEU A 144 2.64 -4.26 -11.40
C LEU A 144 2.66 -5.29 -10.28
N ASN A 145 2.17 -6.48 -10.58
CA ASN A 145 2.12 -7.60 -9.64
C ASN A 145 3.10 -8.70 -10.06
N VAL A 146 3.86 -9.18 -9.07
CA VAL A 146 4.80 -10.29 -9.21
C VAL A 146 4.31 -11.42 -8.30
N PRO A 147 3.38 -12.26 -8.76
CA PRO A 147 2.89 -13.40 -8.00
C PRO A 147 3.98 -14.48 -7.89
N LEU A 148 4.18 -15.00 -6.68
CA LEU A 148 5.23 -15.96 -6.32
C LEU A 148 4.63 -17.22 -5.68
N ASP A 149 5.32 -18.34 -5.87
CA ASP A 149 5.05 -19.61 -5.19
C ASP A 149 5.81 -19.69 -3.85
N ASP A 150 5.58 -20.76 -3.09
CA ASP A 150 6.27 -21.02 -1.83
C ASP A 150 7.78 -21.25 -2.01
N GLY A 151 8.54 -20.87 -0.98
CA GLY A 151 9.93 -21.27 -0.84
C GLY A 151 10.91 -20.49 -1.71
N ILE A 152 10.56 -19.28 -2.14
CA ILE A 152 11.53 -18.37 -2.76
C ILE A 152 12.66 -18.05 -1.78
N ASP A 153 13.90 -18.12 -2.27
CA ASP A 153 15.09 -17.76 -1.50
C ASP A 153 15.62 -16.37 -1.92
N ASP A 154 16.61 -15.87 -1.17
CA ASP A 154 17.19 -14.54 -1.38
C ASP A 154 17.77 -14.38 -2.80
N ASP A 155 18.46 -15.41 -3.31
CA ASP A 155 19.09 -15.37 -4.64
C ASP A 155 18.04 -15.26 -5.75
N THR A 156 16.97 -16.07 -5.66
CA THR A 156 15.87 -16.06 -6.62
C THR A 156 15.09 -14.75 -6.53
N TYR A 157 14.76 -14.30 -5.31
CA TYR A 157 14.07 -13.03 -5.08
C TYR A 157 14.88 -11.86 -5.65
N HIS A 158 16.18 -11.80 -5.36
CA HIS A 158 17.07 -10.76 -5.86
C HIS A 158 17.19 -10.79 -7.40
N SER A 159 17.21 -11.99 -7.99
CA SER A 159 17.25 -12.17 -9.46
C SER A 159 16.00 -11.65 -10.16
N LEU A 160 14.86 -11.57 -9.47
CA LEU A 160 13.61 -10.99 -9.98
C LEU A 160 13.50 -9.50 -9.65
N PHE A 161 13.68 -9.15 -8.37
CA PHE A 161 13.48 -7.80 -7.85
C PHE A 161 14.37 -6.77 -8.56
N THR A 162 15.67 -7.07 -8.67
CA THR A 162 16.66 -6.14 -9.23
C THR A 162 16.36 -5.72 -10.68
N PRO A 163 16.18 -6.64 -11.64
CA PRO A 163 15.86 -6.26 -13.02
C PRO A 163 14.48 -5.62 -13.16
N ILE A 164 13.47 -6.08 -12.42
CA ILE A 164 12.11 -5.50 -12.45
C ILE A 164 12.16 -4.05 -11.97
N MET A 165 12.75 -3.80 -10.79
CA MET A 165 12.87 -2.45 -10.25
C MET A 165 13.78 -1.55 -11.10
N GLY A 166 14.78 -2.13 -11.76
CA GLY A 166 15.57 -1.43 -12.79
C GLY A 166 14.70 -0.91 -13.93
N LYS A 167 13.78 -1.73 -14.45
CA LYS A 167 12.83 -1.33 -15.51
C LYS A 167 11.80 -0.33 -15.01
N VAL A 168 11.26 -0.52 -13.79
CA VAL A 168 10.34 0.43 -13.15
C VAL A 168 10.98 1.81 -13.02
N ARG A 169 12.24 1.88 -12.56
CA ARG A 169 12.97 3.15 -12.45
C ARG A 169 13.13 3.84 -13.79
N LEU A 170 13.48 3.09 -14.84
CA LEU A 170 13.56 3.62 -16.21
C LEU A 170 12.20 4.14 -16.68
N PHE A 171 11.14 3.34 -16.56
CA PHE A 171 9.77 3.70 -16.96
C PHE A 171 9.32 5.00 -16.27
N GLN A 172 9.55 5.10 -14.96
CA GLN A 172 9.24 6.29 -14.19
C GLN A 172 10.03 7.51 -14.69
N SER A 173 11.29 7.35 -15.14
CA SER A 173 12.14 8.45 -15.62
C SER A 173 11.84 8.94 -17.05
N PHE A 174 11.42 8.05 -17.96
CA PHE A 174 11.19 8.40 -19.38
C PHE A 174 9.94 9.27 -19.60
N ASN A 175 8.95 9.20 -18.72
CA ASN A 175 7.70 9.95 -18.84
C ASN A 175 7.73 11.33 -18.15
N GLN A 176 8.91 11.94 -17.92
CA GLN A 176 9.03 13.13 -17.07
C GLN A 176 9.53 14.40 -17.76
N ARG A 177 8.84 15.53 -17.47
CA ARG A 177 9.46 16.86 -17.32
C ARG A 177 10.14 16.93 -15.93
N PRO A 178 11.15 17.78 -15.69
CA PRO A 178 12.04 17.66 -14.53
C PRO A 178 11.32 17.96 -13.19
N ARG A 179 10.65 16.98 -12.58
CA ARG A 179 10.13 17.01 -11.20
C ARG A 179 10.20 15.64 -10.55
N ARG A 180 10.69 15.64 -9.31
CA ARG A 180 11.24 14.52 -8.51
C ARG A 180 10.21 13.40 -8.27
N VAL A 181 10.60 12.15 -8.53
CA VAL A 181 9.89 10.94 -8.05
C VAL A 181 10.10 10.83 -6.55
N CYS A 182 9.03 10.56 -5.80
CA CYS A 182 9.14 10.09 -4.43
C CYS A 182 8.79 8.59 -4.39
N GLN A 183 9.48 7.85 -3.55
CA GLN A 183 9.33 6.41 -3.39
C GLN A 183 8.90 6.11 -1.95
N ILE A 184 7.91 5.24 -1.81
CA ILE A 184 7.58 4.59 -0.55
C ILE A 184 7.95 3.12 -0.69
N TYR A 185 8.68 2.63 0.31
CA TYR A 185 9.01 1.22 0.46
C TYR A 185 8.27 0.72 1.69
N GLU A 186 7.46 -0.32 1.50
CA GLU A 186 6.82 -1.05 2.58
C GLU A 186 7.59 -2.34 2.86
N ILE A 187 7.84 -2.60 4.13
CA ILE A 187 8.55 -3.76 4.62
C ILE A 187 7.77 -4.22 5.85
N LEU A 188 6.87 -5.19 5.66
CA LEU A 188 6.10 -5.83 6.73
C LEU A 188 6.28 -7.35 6.68
#